data_AF-A0A955XNU7-F1
#
_entry.id   AF-A0A955XNU7-F1
#
_cell.length_a   1.000
_cell.length_b   1.000
_cell.length_c   1.000
_cell.angle_alpha   90.00
_cell.angle_beta   90.00
_cell.angle_gamma   90.00
#
_symmetry.space_group_name_H-M   'P 1'
#
loop_
_entity.id
_entity.type
_entity.pdbx_description
1 polymer ?
#
loop_
_entity_poly.entity_id
_entity_poly.type
_entity_poly.pdbx_seq_one_letter_code
_entity_poly.pdbx_strand_id
1 'polypeptide(L)'
;MNALLWRELDATKNSVSMAARTVATPAQMHGKRRPELHELLHAAGINWNDYPAFFKRGTFVQRRAVTRKFTTDELEALPPRHAARQNPDLEVTRQGVVRIEMPPFGQVVNRVEVVFEGAEPRTAGA
;
A
#
# COMPACT_ATOMS: atom_id res chain seq x y z
N MET A 1 4.16 14.09 -9.01
CA MET A 1 3.95 13.94 -7.55
C MET A 1 2.50 14.10 -7.13
N ASN A 2 1.85 15.21 -7.48
CA ASN A 2 0.47 15.48 -7.08
C ASN A 2 -0.51 14.40 -7.54
N ALA A 3 -0.30 13.77 -8.71
CA ALA A 3 -1.18 12.70 -9.19
C ALA A 3 -1.37 11.55 -8.18
N LEU A 4 -0.30 11.11 -7.49
CA LEU A 4 -0.39 10.05 -6.48
C LEU A 4 -1.13 10.54 -5.22
N LEU A 5 -0.90 11.79 -4.82
CA LEU A 5 -1.64 12.42 -3.72
C LEU A 5 -3.15 12.49 -4.03
N TRP A 6 -3.51 12.95 -5.23
CA TRP A 6 -4.89 12.96 -5.70
C TRP A 6 -5.50 11.56 -5.70
N ARG A 7 -4.72 10.54 -6.11
CA ARG A 7 -5.20 9.15 -6.10
C ARG A 7 -5.47 8.64 -4.70
N GLU A 8 -4.61 8.91 -3.73
CA GLU A 8 -4.81 8.54 -2.33
C GLU A 8 -6.02 9.25 -1.71
N LEU A 9 -6.18 10.54 -1.98
CA LEU A 9 -7.33 11.32 -1.51
C LEU A 9 -8.65 10.78 -2.07
N ASP A 10 -8.66 10.41 -3.34
CA ASP A 10 -9.81 9.78 -3.98
C ASP A 10 -10.07 8.37 -3.43
N ALA A 11 -9.03 7.56 -3.22
CA ALA A 11 -9.16 6.24 -2.57
C ALA A 11 -9.78 6.36 -1.17
N THR A 12 -9.36 7.37 -0.40
CA THR A 12 -9.94 7.68 0.92
C THR A 12 -11.41 8.06 0.82
N LYS A 13 -11.78 8.91 -0.14
CA LYS A 13 -13.18 9.29 -0.37
C LYS A 13 -14.03 8.08 -0.75
N ASN A 14 -13.53 7.24 -1.65
CA ASN A 14 -14.23 6.04 -2.12
C ASN A 14 -14.37 5.02 -1.00
N SER A 15 -13.34 4.82 -0.17
CA SER A 15 -13.37 3.93 0.99
C SER A 15 -14.50 4.29 1.96
N VAL A 16 -14.59 5.56 2.37
CA VAL A 16 -15.65 6.03 3.27
C VAL A 16 -17.04 5.86 2.64
N SER A 17 -17.16 6.19 1.34
CA SER A 17 -18.44 6.03 0.64
C SER A 17 -18.86 4.57 0.50
N MET A 18 -17.91 3.66 0.24
CA MET A 18 -18.18 2.21 0.17
C MET A 18 -18.57 1.65 1.53
N ALA A 19 -17.88 2.06 2.60
CA ALA A 19 -18.24 1.66 3.95
C ALA A 19 -19.66 2.14 4.29
N ALA A 20 -19.99 3.41 4.02
CA ALA A 20 -21.31 3.97 4.33
C ALA A 20 -22.45 3.25 3.59
N ARG A 21 -22.22 2.79 2.34
CA ARG A 21 -23.21 2.01 1.57
C ARG A 21 -23.56 0.66 2.20
N THR A 22 -22.75 0.15 3.12
CA THR A 22 -23.07 -1.12 3.82
C THR A 22 -24.15 -0.94 4.88
N VAL A 23 -24.36 0.29 5.37
CA VAL A 23 -25.30 0.60 6.46
C VAL A 23 -26.40 1.58 6.05
N ALA A 24 -26.20 2.33 4.96
CA ALA A 24 -27.13 3.36 4.50
C ALA A 24 -27.56 3.13 3.05
N THR A 25 -28.81 3.47 2.77
CA THR A 25 -29.38 3.43 1.42
C THR A 25 -28.86 4.59 0.55
N PRO A 26 -28.91 4.47 -0.80
CA PRO A 26 -28.51 5.57 -1.69
C PRO A 26 -29.25 6.89 -1.43
N ALA A 27 -30.52 6.83 -1.02
CA ALA A 27 -31.32 7.99 -0.67
C ALA A 27 -30.78 8.70 0.59
N GLN A 28 -30.43 7.94 1.63
CA GLN A 28 -29.85 8.49 2.85
C GLN A 28 -28.46 9.09 2.63
N MET A 29 -27.71 8.61 1.64
CA MET A 29 -26.38 9.13 1.30
C MET A 29 -26.40 10.33 0.34
N HIS A 30 -27.54 10.61 -0.30
CA HIS A 30 -27.63 11.66 -1.31
C HIS A 30 -27.32 13.03 -0.72
N GLY A 31 -26.43 13.79 -1.38
CA GLY A 31 -26.02 15.14 -0.94
C GLY A 31 -25.11 15.19 0.29
N LYS A 32 -24.80 14.05 0.94
CA LYS A 32 -23.99 14.01 2.16
C LYS A 32 -22.51 14.23 1.90
N ARG A 33 -21.88 15.02 2.78
CA ARG A 33 -20.44 15.23 2.83
C ARG A 33 -19.77 14.16 3.69
N ARG A 34 -18.43 14.08 3.60
CA ARG A 34 -17.62 13.06 4.32
C ARG A 34 -17.92 12.99 5.83
N PRO A 35 -18.01 14.12 6.59
CA PRO A 35 -18.32 14.04 8.02
C PRO A 35 -19.67 13.36 8.29
N GLU A 36 -20.70 13.67 7.50
CA GLU A 36 -22.02 13.05 7.65
C GLU A 36 -22.02 11.55 7.34
N LEU A 37 -21.16 11.10 6.43
CA LEU A 37 -20.97 9.67 6.17
C LEU A 37 -20.28 8.95 7.33
N HIS A 38 -19.35 9.63 8.02
CA HIS A 38 -18.75 9.10 9.25
C HIS A 38 -19.78 9.00 10.38
N GLU A 39 -20.68 9.98 10.52
CA GLU A 39 -21.78 9.90 11.48
C GLU A 39 -22.72 8.71 11.20
N LEU A 40 -23.04 8.44 9.94
CA LEU A 40 -23.85 7.27 9.57
C LEU A 40 -23.16 5.95 9.94
N LEU A 41 -21.85 5.85 9.72
CA LEU A 41 -21.06 4.69 10.12
C LEU A 41 -21.02 4.54 11.65
N HIS A 42 -20.78 5.64 12.36
CA HIS A 42 -20.71 5.65 13.81
C HIS A 42 -22.05 5.29 14.46
N ALA A 43 -23.17 5.78 13.92
CA ALA A 43 -24.52 5.41 14.35
C ALA A 43 -24.81 3.91 14.17
N ALA A 44 -24.17 3.27 13.20
CA ALA A 44 -24.23 1.82 13.00
C ALA A 44 -23.18 1.04 13.82
N GLY A 45 -22.43 1.72 14.71
CA GLY A 45 -21.38 1.11 15.53
C GLY A 45 -20.07 0.82 14.79
N ILE A 46 -19.88 1.36 13.58
CA ILE A 46 -18.70 1.13 12.75
C ILE A 46 -17.76 2.33 12.84
N ASN A 47 -16.55 2.10 13.36
CA ASN A 47 -15.48 3.09 13.31
C ASN A 47 -14.56 2.84 12.10
N TRP A 48 -14.69 3.67 11.07
CA TRP A 48 -13.85 3.59 9.85
C TRP A 48 -12.35 3.72 10.16
N ASN A 49 -11.96 4.39 11.24
CA ASN A 49 -10.54 4.53 11.59
C ASN A 49 -9.88 3.19 11.94
N ASP A 50 -10.65 2.21 12.39
CA ASP A 50 -10.15 0.87 12.75
C ASP A 50 -9.89 0.01 11.52
N TYR A 51 -10.29 0.47 10.33
CA TYR A 51 -10.03 -0.26 9.10
C TYR A 51 -8.53 -0.26 8.78
N PRO A 52 -7.99 -1.37 8.27
CA PRO A 52 -6.63 -1.44 7.76
C PRO A 52 -6.30 -0.32 6.77
N ALA A 53 -5.07 0.20 6.82
CA ALA A 53 -4.64 1.32 5.98
C ALA A 53 -4.85 1.09 4.48
N PHE A 54 -4.67 -0.14 4.00
CA PHE A 54 -4.86 -0.47 2.59
C PHE A 54 -6.31 -0.35 2.12
N PHE A 55 -7.30 -0.58 3.00
CA PHE A 55 -8.71 -0.31 2.69
C PHE A 55 -9.04 1.17 2.69
N LYS A 56 -8.29 1.97 3.47
CA LYS A 56 -8.52 3.41 3.60
C LYS A 56 -7.86 4.20 2.47
N ARG A 57 -6.63 3.85 2.09
CA ARG A 57 -5.76 4.68 1.23
C ARG A 57 -5.19 3.95 0.01
N GLY A 58 -5.44 2.64 -0.12
CA GLY A 58 -4.84 1.80 -1.13
C GLY A 58 -3.45 1.29 -0.73
N THR A 59 -2.76 0.66 -1.68
CA THR A 59 -1.46 0.02 -1.46
C THR A 59 -0.40 0.67 -2.33
N PHE A 60 0.72 1.05 -1.73
CA PHE A 60 1.90 1.48 -2.47
C PHE A 60 2.80 0.27 -2.74
N VAL A 61 3.26 0.18 -3.98
CA VAL A 61 4.20 -0.85 -4.41
C VAL A 61 5.39 -0.18 -5.07
N GLN A 62 6.58 -0.69 -4.79
CA GLN A 62 7.83 -0.14 -5.29
C GLN A 62 8.73 -1.25 -5.81
N ARG A 63 9.48 -0.95 -6.88
CA ARG A 63 10.53 -1.83 -7.35
C ARG A 63 11.78 -1.64 -6.47
N ARG A 64 12.22 -2.68 -5.77
CA ARG A 64 13.44 -2.67 -4.94
C ARG A 64 14.33 -3.85 -5.30
N ALA A 65 15.63 -3.66 -5.10
CA ALA A 65 16.57 -4.76 -5.07
C ALA A 65 16.30 -5.61 -3.82
N VAL A 66 15.90 -6.85 -4.02
CA VAL A 66 15.67 -7.83 -2.95
C VAL A 66 16.77 -8.87 -3.04
N THR A 67 17.52 -9.01 -1.94
CA THR A 67 18.48 -10.09 -1.77
C THR A 67 17.74 -11.29 -1.19
N ARG A 68 17.74 -12.40 -1.90
CA ARG A 68 17.14 -13.66 -1.43
C ARG A 68 17.95 -14.86 -1.91
N LYS A 69 17.79 -15.99 -1.23
CA LYS A 69 18.27 -17.28 -1.71
C LYS A 69 17.45 -17.75 -2.92
N PHE A 70 18.04 -18.60 -3.74
CA PHE A 70 17.33 -19.23 -4.85
C PHE A 70 16.16 -20.07 -4.32
N THR A 71 15.03 -20.04 -5.02
CA THR A 71 13.96 -20.99 -4.74
C THR A 71 14.30 -22.38 -5.28
N THR A 72 13.62 -23.40 -4.79
CA THR A 72 13.83 -24.80 -5.22
C THR A 72 13.67 -24.94 -6.74
N ASP A 73 12.59 -24.37 -7.29
CA ASP A 73 12.31 -24.37 -8.73
C ASP A 73 13.39 -23.63 -9.54
N GLU A 74 13.93 -22.52 -9.01
CA GLU A 74 15.01 -21.78 -9.65
C GLU A 74 16.31 -22.60 -9.65
N LEU A 75 16.63 -23.30 -8.57
CA LEU A 75 17.80 -24.17 -8.48
C LEU A 75 17.77 -25.33 -9.48
N GLU A 76 16.60 -25.92 -9.70
CA GLU A 76 16.40 -27.01 -10.66
C GLU A 76 16.65 -26.57 -12.11
N ALA A 77 16.28 -25.33 -12.44
CA ALA A 77 16.50 -24.75 -13.77
C ALA A 77 17.97 -24.31 -14.02
N LEU A 78 18.83 -24.25 -12.98
CA LEU A 78 20.21 -23.82 -13.14
C LEU A 78 21.09 -24.91 -13.77
N PRO A 79 22.12 -24.56 -14.57
CA PRO A 79 23.08 -25.52 -15.10
C PRO A 79 23.74 -26.37 -13.99
N PRO A 80 24.13 -27.63 -14.27
CA PRO A 80 24.67 -28.54 -13.26
C PRO A 80 25.90 -28.03 -12.51
N ARG A 81 26.70 -27.14 -13.12
CA ARG A 81 27.92 -26.56 -12.54
C ARG A 81 27.70 -25.22 -11.82
N HIS A 82 26.46 -24.77 -11.67
CA HIS A 82 26.18 -23.48 -11.06
C HIS A 82 26.46 -23.50 -9.54
N ALA A 83 27.16 -22.50 -9.01
CA ALA A 83 27.58 -22.41 -7.61
C ALA A 83 26.43 -22.52 -6.61
N ALA A 84 25.23 -22.01 -6.97
CA ALA A 84 24.02 -22.12 -6.15
C ALA A 84 23.57 -23.57 -5.86
N ARG A 85 23.96 -24.56 -6.69
CA ARG A 85 23.68 -25.98 -6.42
C ARG A 85 24.59 -26.57 -5.35
N GLN A 86 25.78 -26.01 -5.18
CA GLN A 86 26.77 -26.46 -4.18
C GLN A 86 26.71 -25.63 -2.89
N ASN A 87 26.20 -24.40 -2.97
CA ASN A 87 26.00 -23.52 -1.83
C ASN A 87 24.54 -23.06 -1.75
N PRO A 88 23.70 -23.72 -0.92
CA PRO A 88 22.29 -23.37 -0.73
C PRO A 88 22.06 -21.97 -0.14
N ASP A 89 23.08 -21.40 0.50
CA ASP A 89 23.04 -20.06 1.11
C ASP A 89 23.46 -18.96 0.14
N LEU A 90 23.74 -19.28 -1.13
CA LEU A 90 24.09 -18.28 -2.12
C LEU A 90 22.92 -17.32 -2.34
N GLU A 91 23.09 -16.09 -1.87
CA GLU A 91 22.15 -15.02 -2.08
C GLU A 91 22.30 -14.41 -3.46
N VAL A 92 21.18 -14.10 -4.09
CA VAL A 92 21.14 -13.39 -5.36
C VAL A 92 20.30 -12.13 -5.22
N THR A 93 20.82 -11.04 -5.78
CA THR A 93 20.08 -9.79 -5.87
C THR A 93 19.19 -9.81 -7.12
N ARG A 94 17.90 -9.57 -6.91
CA ARG A 94 16.90 -9.47 -7.98
C ARG A 94 16.09 -8.20 -7.80
N GLN A 95 15.58 -7.66 -8.90
CA GLN A 95 14.61 -6.57 -8.85
C GLN A 95 13.22 -7.16 -8.58
N GLY A 96 12.67 -6.90 -7.40
CA GLY A 96 11.34 -7.34 -6.99
C GLY A 96 10.38 -6.16 -6.84
N VAL A 97 9.07 -6.43 -6.93
CA VAL A 97 8.03 -5.45 -6.55
C VAL A 97 7.62 -5.76 -5.12
N VAL A 98 7.89 -4.83 -4.21
CA VAL A 98 7.57 -4.95 -2.79
C VAL A 98 6.45 -3.99 -2.41
N ARG A 99 5.57 -4.42 -1.50
CA ARG A 99 4.60 -3.53 -0.87
C ARG A 99 5.33 -2.72 0.19
N ILE A 100 5.09 -1.42 0.21
CA ILE A 100 5.67 -0.52 1.20
C ILE A 100 4.56 0.02 2.10
N GLU A 101 4.84 0.11 3.39
CA GLU A 101 3.94 0.75 4.34
C GLU A 101 4.08 2.26 4.18
N MET A 102 3.04 2.89 3.65
CA MET A 102 3.05 4.31 3.33
C MET A 102 2.25 5.09 4.39
N PRO A 103 2.89 6.03 5.12
CA PRO A 103 2.18 7.07 5.87
C PRO A 103 1.26 7.87 4.94
N PRO A 104 0.30 8.66 5.44
CA PRO A 104 -0.51 9.53 4.58
C PRO A 104 0.41 10.33 3.64
N PHE A 105 0.27 10.18 2.32
CA PHE A 105 1.28 10.68 1.37
C PHE A 105 1.44 12.21 1.43
N GLY A 106 0.40 12.91 1.91
CA GLY A 106 0.47 14.34 2.23
C GLY A 106 1.50 14.70 3.32
N GLN A 107 1.83 13.79 4.23
CA GLN A 107 2.78 14.00 5.32
C GLN A 107 4.22 13.57 4.97
N VAL A 108 4.39 12.83 3.88
CA VAL A 108 5.71 12.40 3.40
C VAL A 108 6.44 13.61 2.83
N VAL A 109 7.68 13.85 3.28
CA VAL A 109 8.51 14.97 2.82
C VAL A 109 9.33 14.60 1.59
N ASN A 110 9.91 13.40 1.56
CA ASN A 110 10.79 12.94 0.49
C ASN A 110 10.04 12.17 -0.61
N ARG A 111 8.89 12.68 -1.04
CA ARG A 111 8.00 11.98 -1.98
C ARG A 111 8.63 11.63 -3.33
N VAL A 112 9.60 12.42 -3.82
CA VAL A 112 10.30 12.11 -5.09
C VAL A 112 11.16 10.87 -4.93
N GLU A 113 12.04 10.88 -3.92
CA GLU A 113 12.92 9.76 -3.59
C GLU A 113 12.12 8.46 -3.35
N VAL A 114 11.00 8.59 -2.64
CA VAL A 114 10.11 7.46 -2.32
C VAL A 114 9.39 6.92 -3.55
N VAL A 115 9.13 7.72 -4.59
CA VAL A 115 8.40 7.24 -5.77
C VAL A 115 9.37 6.71 -6.83
N PHE A 116 10.50 7.39 -7.02
CA PHE A 116 11.40 7.12 -8.15
C PHE A 116 12.70 6.43 -7.76
N GLU A 117 13.18 6.62 -6.53
CA GLU A 117 14.56 6.22 -6.15
C GLU A 117 14.62 5.02 -5.21
N GLY A 118 13.49 4.44 -4.82
CA GLY A 118 13.52 3.29 -3.92
C GLY A 118 13.54 3.64 -2.43
N ALA A 119 13.53 4.93 -2.08
CA ALA A 119 13.77 5.37 -0.71
C ALA A 119 12.60 5.06 0.24
N GLU A 120 12.91 5.00 1.55
CA GLU A 120 11.90 4.88 2.60
C GLU A 120 11.16 6.21 2.83
N PRO A 121 9.86 6.18 3.16
CA PRO A 121 9.10 7.39 3.43
C PRO A 121 9.53 8.04 4.73
N ARG A 122 9.87 9.33 4.66
CA ARG A 122 10.17 10.18 5.81
C ARG A 122 9.02 11.15 6.05
N THR A 123 8.58 11.31 7.29
CA THR A 123 7.55 12.27 7.70
C THR A 123 8.19 13.44 8.44
N ALA A 124 7.59 14.63 8.33
CA ALA A 124 8.13 15.87 8.91
C ALA A 124 8.05 15.95 10.46
N GLY A 125 7.69 14.86 11.14
CA GLY A 125 7.36 14.85 12.58
C GLY A 125 7.92 13.64 13.32
N ALA A 126 9.13 13.21 12.96
CA ALA A 126 9.94 12.29 13.77
C ALA A 126 11.08 13.07 14.43
#